data_AF-A0A2S2NS27-F1
#
_entry.id   AF-A0A2S2NS27-F1
#
_cell.length_a   1.000
_cell.length_b   1.000
_cell.length_c   1.000
_cell.angle_alpha   90.00
_cell.angle_beta   90.00
_cell.angle_gamma   90.00
#
_symmetry.space_group_name_H-M   'P 1'
#
loop_
_entity.id
_entity.type
_entity.pdbx_description
1 polymer ?
#
loop_
_entity_poly.entity_id
_entity_poly.type
_entity_poly.pdbx_seq_one_letter_code
_entity_poly.pdbx_strand_id
1 'polypeptide(L)'
;MFRKESFTHRKQFIRLWVHEVLRVFYDRLIDDKDRECLFNEIREAVNANFQEKFDVVLNDLSSSIPIRYQDATNLLFTSATDIDAAENKKYEEPVEISNFIAIAQTVMDEYDMTHKSKLNIVLFRYALEHLSRICRIISIPGGCGLLVGVGGSGRQSLTRLASEMYNYNIFQPAITKSYSFN
;
A
#
# COMPACT_ATOMS: atom_id res chain seq x y z
N MET A 1 -7.77 4.80 -10.83
CA MET A 1 -6.70 3.92 -10.30
C MET A 1 -6.24 2.92 -11.35
N PHE A 2 -7.11 2.06 -11.88
CA PHE A 2 -6.73 1.10 -12.95
C PHE A 2 -6.87 1.72 -14.34
N ARG A 3 -5.74 1.88 -15.04
CA ARG A 3 -5.73 2.32 -16.44
C ARG A 3 -5.15 1.21 -17.29
N LYS A 4 -5.70 1.02 -18.49
CA LYS A 4 -5.18 0.04 -19.46
C LYS A 4 -3.71 0.28 -19.80
N GLU A 5 -3.26 1.52 -19.71
CA GLU A 5 -1.88 1.94 -19.94
C GLU A 5 -0.91 1.54 -18.82
N SER A 6 -1.42 1.15 -17.64
CA SER A 6 -0.61 0.81 -16.47
C SER A 6 -0.09 -0.64 -16.49
N PHE A 7 -0.50 -1.46 -17.46
CA PHE A 7 -0.03 -2.85 -17.59
C PHE A 7 0.20 -3.22 -19.04
N THR A 8 1.43 -3.63 -19.36
CA THR A 8 1.85 -4.00 -20.72
C THR A 8 1.82 -5.51 -20.94
N HIS A 9 1.90 -6.30 -19.86
CA HIS A 9 2.04 -7.75 -19.93
C HIS A 9 0.99 -8.50 -19.11
N ARG A 10 0.58 -9.69 -19.59
CA ARG A 10 -0.38 -10.58 -18.91
C ARG A 10 0.03 -10.87 -17.46
N LYS A 11 1.31 -11.16 -17.22
CA LYS A 11 1.86 -11.41 -15.87
C LYS A 11 1.57 -10.24 -14.92
N GLN A 12 1.81 -8.99 -15.35
CA GLN A 12 1.56 -7.80 -14.53
C GLN A 12 0.08 -7.63 -14.19
N PHE A 13 -0.81 -7.90 -15.15
CA PHE A 13 -2.25 -7.83 -14.90
C PHE A 13 -2.70 -8.84 -13.84
N ILE A 14 -2.22 -10.08 -13.90
CA ILE A 14 -2.54 -11.11 -12.90
C ILE A 14 -2.02 -10.70 -11.52
N ARG A 15 -0.78 -10.18 -11.44
CA ARG A 15 -0.19 -9.68 -10.19
C ARG A 15 -1.01 -8.55 -9.58
N LEU A 16 -1.39 -7.57 -10.40
CA LEU A 16 -2.26 -6.48 -9.98
C LEU A 16 -3.62 -7.01 -9.48
N TRP A 17 -4.23 -7.96 -10.21
CA TRP A 17 -5.48 -8.58 -9.80
C TRP A 17 -5.35 -9.28 -8.44
N VAL A 18 -4.30 -10.10 -8.24
CA VAL A 18 -4.00 -10.74 -6.95
C VAL A 18 -3.83 -9.69 -5.86
N HIS A 19 -3.02 -8.66 -6.11
CA HIS A 19 -2.78 -7.57 -5.15
C HIS A 19 -4.10 -6.92 -4.72
N GLU A 20 -4.99 -6.61 -5.67
CA GLU A 20 -6.26 -5.97 -5.37
C GLU A 20 -7.21 -6.87 -4.57
N VAL A 21 -7.26 -8.18 -4.88
CA VAL A 21 -8.02 -9.13 -4.05
C VAL A 21 -7.48 -9.15 -2.62
N LEU A 22 -6.15 -9.09 -2.43
CA LEU A 22 -5.55 -8.98 -1.10
C LEU A 22 -5.95 -7.67 -0.40
N ARG A 23 -5.92 -6.53 -1.09
CA ARG A 23 -6.33 -5.24 -0.48
C ARG A 23 -7.80 -5.21 -0.09
N VAL A 24 -8.66 -5.89 -0.85
CA VAL A 24 -10.10 -5.92 -0.58
C VAL A 24 -10.44 -6.91 0.54
N PHE A 25 -9.91 -8.13 0.50
CA PHE A 25 -10.32 -9.18 1.44
C PHE A 25 -9.27 -9.45 2.51
N TYR A 26 -8.02 -9.67 2.12
CA TYR A 26 -6.95 -10.11 3.03
C TYR A 26 -6.68 -9.10 4.14
N ASP A 27 -6.69 -7.80 3.85
CA ASP A 27 -6.44 -6.73 4.84
C ASP A 27 -7.49 -6.69 5.98
N ARG A 28 -8.64 -7.35 5.81
CA ARG A 28 -9.72 -7.43 6.81
C ARG A 28 -9.63 -8.70 7.66
N LEU A 29 -8.77 -9.65 7.30
CA LEU A 29 -8.62 -10.93 7.98
C LEU A 29 -7.59 -10.83 9.11
N ILE A 30 -7.93 -11.40 10.25
CA ILE A 30 -7.09 -11.41 11.46
C ILE A 30 -6.45 -12.78 11.66
N ASP A 31 -7.22 -13.84 11.40
CA ASP A 31 -6.79 -15.23 11.60
C ASP A 31 -5.96 -15.75 10.42
N ASP A 32 -4.87 -16.44 10.74
CA ASP A 32 -3.97 -17.02 9.73
C ASP A 32 -4.63 -18.13 8.92
N LYS A 33 -5.59 -18.84 9.51
CA LYS A 33 -6.38 -19.86 8.80
C LYS A 33 -7.23 -19.25 7.69
N ASP A 34 -7.88 -18.13 7.97
CA ASP A 34 -8.72 -17.43 6.98
C ASP A 34 -7.84 -16.82 5.88
N ARG A 35 -6.67 -16.28 6.26
CA ARG A 35 -5.68 -15.76 5.30
C ARG A 35 -5.16 -16.84 4.37
N GLU A 36 -4.83 -18.01 4.90
CA GLU A 36 -4.39 -19.17 4.11
C GLU A 36 -5.52 -19.69 3.21
N CYS A 37 -6.75 -19.76 3.73
CA CYS A 37 -7.93 -20.12 2.93
C CYS A 37 -8.11 -19.17 1.74
N LEU A 38 -8.18 -17.86 1.98
CA LEU A 38 -8.28 -16.85 0.92
C LEU A 38 -7.12 -16.96 -0.08
N PHE A 39 -5.89 -17.17 0.39
CA PHE A 39 -4.73 -17.30 -0.48
C PHE A 39 -4.84 -18.52 -1.41
N ASN A 40 -5.34 -19.66 -0.92
CA ASN A 40 -5.57 -20.85 -1.72
C ASN A 40 -6.69 -20.64 -2.75
N GLU A 41 -7.79 -19.98 -2.37
CA GLU A 41 -8.87 -19.60 -3.30
C GLU A 41 -8.34 -18.70 -4.44
N ILE A 42 -7.51 -17.70 -4.10
CA ILE A 42 -6.86 -16.84 -5.10
C ILE A 42 -5.97 -17.68 -6.04
N ARG A 43 -5.16 -18.59 -5.49
CA ARG A 43 -4.29 -19.47 -6.28
C ARG A 43 -5.10 -20.32 -7.26
N GLU A 44 -6.19 -20.95 -6.80
CA GLU A 44 -7.06 -21.76 -7.64
C GLU A 44 -7.72 -20.91 -8.74
N ALA A 45 -8.22 -19.72 -8.39
CA ALA A 45 -8.82 -18.80 -9.34
C ALA A 45 -7.82 -18.34 -10.42
N VAL A 46 -6.55 -18.09 -10.07
CA VAL A 46 -5.51 -17.76 -11.05
C VAL A 46 -5.27 -18.93 -12.01
N ASN A 47 -5.07 -20.13 -11.46
CA ASN A 47 -4.79 -21.33 -12.26
C ASN A 47 -5.94 -21.69 -13.20
N ALA A 48 -7.18 -21.53 -12.75
CA ALA A 48 -8.38 -21.90 -13.51
C ALA A 48 -8.71 -20.87 -14.62
N ASN A 49 -8.58 -19.58 -14.33
CA ASN A 49 -9.14 -18.53 -15.19
C ASN A 49 -8.12 -17.81 -16.07
N PHE A 50 -6.84 -17.77 -15.68
CA PHE A 50 -5.84 -16.94 -16.37
C PHE A 50 -4.90 -17.73 -17.29
N GLN A 51 -5.05 -19.06 -17.36
CA GLN A 51 -4.20 -19.95 -18.16
C GLN A 51 -2.69 -19.81 -17.82
N GLU A 52 -2.39 -19.41 -16.59
CA GLU A 52 -1.05 -19.21 -16.05
C GLU A 52 -0.97 -19.87 -14.69
N LYS A 53 0.21 -20.38 -14.31
CA LYS A 53 0.40 -20.95 -12.97
C LYS A 53 0.67 -19.86 -11.96
N PHE A 54 -0.08 -19.84 -10.86
CA PHE A 54 0.07 -18.88 -9.77
C PHE A 54 1.52 -18.76 -9.29
N ASP A 55 2.19 -19.89 -9.01
CA ASP A 55 3.57 -19.90 -8.52
C ASP A 55 4.60 -19.45 -9.57
N VAL A 56 4.25 -19.44 -10.86
CA VAL A 56 5.11 -18.88 -11.93
C VAL A 56 4.91 -17.37 -12.05
N VAL A 57 3.69 -16.89 -11.85
CA VAL A 57 3.35 -15.45 -11.90
C VAL A 57 3.97 -14.70 -10.72
N LEU A 58 4.11 -15.34 -9.56
CA LEU A 58 4.59 -14.73 -8.32
C LEU A 58 5.95 -15.28 -7.85
N ASN A 59 6.71 -15.91 -8.75
CA ASN A 59 7.95 -16.63 -8.44
C ASN A 59 9.06 -15.80 -7.78
N ASP A 60 8.98 -14.48 -7.89
CA ASP A 60 9.90 -13.50 -7.30
C ASP A 60 9.55 -13.11 -5.86
N LEU A 61 8.36 -13.49 -5.36
CA LEU A 61 7.93 -13.15 -4.00
C LEU A 61 8.65 -13.95 -2.91
N SER A 62 9.21 -15.11 -3.24
CA SER A 62 9.87 -16.00 -2.28
C SER A 62 10.96 -16.81 -2.95
N SER A 63 12.03 -17.11 -2.22
CA SER A 63 13.03 -18.08 -2.66
C SER A 63 12.53 -19.53 -2.53
N SER A 64 11.36 -19.74 -1.89
CA SER A 64 10.76 -21.06 -1.68
C SER A 64 9.59 -21.31 -2.62
N ILE A 65 9.47 -22.55 -3.10
CA ILE A 65 8.36 -23.02 -3.94
C ILE A 65 7.74 -24.23 -3.23
N PRO A 66 6.41 -24.32 -3.09
CA PRO A 66 5.40 -23.36 -3.53
C PRO A 66 5.37 -22.09 -2.66
N ILE A 67 4.84 -21.01 -3.21
CA ILE A 67 4.69 -19.72 -2.52
C ILE A 67 3.70 -19.90 -1.37
N ARG A 68 3.95 -19.31 -0.21
CA ARG A 68 3.05 -19.41 0.95
C ARG A 68 2.27 -18.12 1.13
N TYR A 69 1.19 -18.18 1.91
CA TYR A 69 0.37 -16.99 2.16
C TYR A 69 1.16 -15.87 2.84
N GLN A 70 2.20 -16.20 3.62
CA GLN A 70 3.07 -15.20 4.24
C GLN A 70 3.90 -14.42 3.20
N ASP A 71 4.19 -15.02 2.04
CA ASP A 71 4.91 -14.34 0.96
C ASP A 71 4.00 -13.36 0.20
N ALA A 72 2.68 -13.45 0.35
CA ALA A 72 1.73 -12.55 -0.32
C ALA A 72 1.92 -11.08 0.08
N THR A 73 2.46 -10.82 1.27
CA THR A 73 2.82 -9.45 1.71
C THR A 73 4.02 -8.88 0.95
N ASN A 74 4.79 -9.72 0.25
CA ASN A 74 5.88 -9.30 -0.62
C ASN A 74 5.40 -8.62 -1.89
N LEU A 75 4.17 -8.91 -2.31
CA LEU A 75 3.52 -8.25 -3.43
C LEU A 75 3.09 -6.85 -3.03
N LEU A 76 3.78 -5.83 -3.56
CA LEU A 76 3.54 -4.44 -3.23
C LEU A 76 3.16 -3.67 -4.51
N PHE A 77 2.05 -2.95 -4.45
CA PHE A 77 1.73 -1.93 -5.46
C PHE A 77 1.54 -0.58 -4.79
N THR A 78 2.08 0.46 -5.43
CA THR A 78 1.99 1.83 -4.95
C THR A 78 1.79 2.77 -6.13
N SER A 79 1.15 3.92 -5.87
CA SER A 79 1.07 5.04 -6.80
C SER A 79 1.89 6.24 -6.33
N ALA A 80 2.72 6.05 -5.32
CA ALA A 80 3.58 7.08 -4.74
C ALA A 80 5.04 6.99 -5.26
N THR A 81 5.27 6.35 -6.41
CA THR A 81 6.59 6.30 -7.06
C THR A 81 6.91 7.53 -7.90
N ASP A 82 5.87 8.21 -8.40
CA ASP A 82 6.01 9.43 -9.19
C ASP A 82 5.57 10.63 -8.33
N ILE A 83 6.55 11.33 -7.76
CA ILE A 83 6.32 12.51 -6.91
C ILE A 83 5.94 13.74 -7.73
N ASP A 84 6.44 13.84 -8.97
CA ASP A 84 6.25 15.00 -9.85
C ASP A 84 4.88 14.98 -10.56
N ALA A 85 4.29 13.80 -10.74
CA ALA A 85 2.94 13.67 -11.27
C ALA A 85 1.88 14.21 -10.29
N ALA A 86 1.42 15.43 -10.51
CA ALA A 86 0.34 16.05 -9.75
C ALA A 86 -1.01 15.33 -9.92
N GLU A 87 -1.25 14.79 -11.12
CA GLU A 87 -2.45 14.02 -11.45
C GLU A 87 -2.05 12.72 -12.16
N ASN A 88 -2.97 11.75 -12.20
CA ASN A 88 -2.80 10.54 -13.00
C ASN A 88 -1.62 9.64 -12.58
N LYS A 89 -1.19 9.71 -11.31
CA LYS A 89 -0.14 8.83 -10.76
C LYS A 89 -0.40 7.36 -11.12
N LYS A 90 0.61 6.69 -11.66
CA LYS A 90 0.50 5.28 -12.08
C LYS A 90 0.47 4.40 -10.86
N TYR A 91 -0.47 3.45 -10.82
CA TYR A 91 -0.51 2.43 -9.80
C TYR A 91 0.24 1.19 -10.28
N GLU A 92 1.44 1.00 -9.77
CA GLU A 92 2.38 0.00 -10.30
C GLU A 92 3.16 -0.69 -9.18
N GLU A 93 3.77 -1.81 -9.56
CA GLU A 93 4.70 -2.52 -8.71
C GLU A 93 6.08 -1.85 -8.81
N PRO A 94 6.67 -1.41 -7.69
CA PRO A 94 7.99 -0.80 -7.72
C PRO A 94 9.02 -1.84 -8.12
N VAL A 95 9.95 -1.47 -9.03
CA VAL A 95 11.02 -2.35 -9.51
C VAL A 95 11.86 -2.91 -8.35
N GLU A 96 12.16 -2.04 -7.38
CA GLU A 96 12.84 -2.41 -6.14
C GLU A 96 12.21 -1.67 -4.97
N ILE A 97 12.05 -2.35 -3.84
CA ILE A 97 11.58 -1.74 -2.59
C ILE A 97 12.50 -0.58 -2.17
N SER A 98 13.81 -0.69 -2.42
CA SER A 98 14.80 0.35 -2.13
C SER A 98 14.45 1.70 -2.78
N ASN A 99 13.90 1.67 -4.01
CA ASN A 99 13.45 2.88 -4.68
C ASN A 99 12.28 3.53 -3.93
N PHE A 100 11.32 2.73 -3.48
CA PHE A 100 10.19 3.25 -2.70
C PHE A 100 10.63 3.78 -1.32
N ILE A 101 11.62 3.14 -0.68
CA ILE A 101 12.24 3.68 0.55
C ILE A 101 12.85 5.05 0.27
N ALA A 102 13.65 5.20 -0.78
CA ALA A 102 14.33 6.44 -1.11
C ALA A 102 13.32 7.58 -1.35
N ILE A 103 12.29 7.33 -2.15
CA ILE A 103 11.23 8.30 -2.42
C ILE A 103 10.50 8.70 -1.14
N ALA A 104 10.12 7.72 -0.32
CA ALA A 104 9.45 7.99 0.96
C ALA A 104 10.33 8.78 1.93
N GLN A 105 11.65 8.56 1.91
CA GLN A 105 12.61 9.31 2.71
C GLN A 105 12.72 10.76 2.23
N THR A 106 12.83 10.99 0.92
CA THR A 106 12.86 12.35 0.35
C THR A 106 11.64 13.16 0.75
N VAL A 107 10.43 12.59 0.59
CA VAL A 107 9.19 13.28 0.98
C VAL A 107 9.13 13.50 2.50
N MET A 108 9.65 12.58 3.30
CA MET A 108 9.72 12.75 4.75
C MET A 108 10.66 13.90 5.15
N ASP A 109 11.82 14.00 4.51
CA ASP A 109 12.80 15.06 4.76
C ASP A 109 12.24 16.43 4.36
N GLU A 110 11.53 16.52 3.23
CA GLU A 110 10.82 17.72 2.78
C GLU A 110 9.72 18.14 3.74
N TYR A 111 8.89 17.19 4.18
CA TYR A 111 7.86 17.42 5.20
C TYR A 111 8.50 17.98 6.47
N ASP A 112 9.59 17.35 6.94
CA ASP A 112 10.28 17.76 8.13
C ASP A 112 10.87 19.16 7.96
N MET A 113 11.45 19.52 6.81
CA MET A 113 11.97 20.87 6.56
C MET A 113 10.89 21.97 6.61
N THR A 114 9.68 21.65 6.16
CA THR A 114 8.56 22.61 6.02
C THR A 114 7.68 22.70 7.27
N HIS A 115 7.67 21.65 8.11
CA HIS A 115 6.80 21.55 9.28
C HIS A 115 7.57 21.60 10.61
N LYS A 116 6.98 22.27 11.60
CA LYS A 116 7.54 22.29 12.97
C LYS A 116 7.49 20.92 13.65
N SER A 117 6.42 20.15 13.41
CA SER A 117 6.22 18.83 13.99
C SER A 117 6.78 17.77 13.06
N LYS A 118 7.94 17.22 13.39
CA LYS A 118 8.62 16.18 12.63
C LYS A 118 7.88 14.83 12.67
N LEU A 119 8.01 14.02 11.63
CA LEU A 119 7.34 12.70 11.56
C LEU A 119 8.06 11.62 12.39
N ASN A 120 9.40 11.69 12.49
CA ASN A 120 10.24 10.75 13.25
C ASN A 120 9.88 9.27 13.05
N ILE A 121 9.71 8.84 11.79
CA ILE A 121 9.39 7.44 11.45
C ILE A 121 10.62 6.78 10.86
N VAL A 122 10.91 5.55 11.27
CA VAL A 122 11.89 4.70 10.56
C VAL A 122 11.16 4.00 9.41
N LEU A 123 11.62 4.20 8.17
CA LEU A 123 11.07 3.55 6.99
C LEU A 123 11.69 2.16 6.80
N PHE A 124 10.93 1.14 7.16
CA PHE A 124 11.24 -0.26 6.88
C PHE A 124 10.11 -0.90 6.07
N ARG A 125 10.34 -2.11 5.55
CA ARG A 125 9.42 -2.80 4.64
C ARG A 125 7.96 -2.80 5.11
N TYR A 126 7.72 -3.15 6.36
CA TYR A 126 6.37 -3.17 6.92
C TYR A 126 5.73 -1.77 7.01
N ALA A 127 6.51 -0.72 7.31
CA ALA A 127 6.01 0.65 7.28
C ALA A 127 5.61 1.07 5.86
N LEU A 128 6.37 0.66 4.84
CA LEU A 128 6.05 0.91 3.44
C LEU A 128 4.81 0.15 2.95
N GLU A 129 4.58 -1.07 3.43
CA GLU A 129 3.33 -1.79 3.14
C GLU A 129 2.11 -1.04 3.69
N HIS A 130 2.20 -0.48 4.89
CA HIS A 130 1.11 0.34 5.43
C HIS A 130 0.97 1.66 4.69
N LEU A 131 2.10 2.29 4.34
CA LEU A 131 2.11 3.51 3.55
C LEU A 131 1.43 3.31 2.19
N SER A 132 1.75 2.23 1.47
CA SER A 132 1.14 1.94 0.16
C SER A 132 -0.36 1.67 0.27
N ARG A 133 -0.83 1.01 1.34
CA ARG A 133 -2.26 0.84 1.62
C ARG A 133 -2.96 2.17 1.84
N ILE A 134 -2.36 3.07 2.63
CA ILE A 134 -2.91 4.42 2.86
C ILE A 134 -2.95 5.21 1.56
N CYS A 135 -1.83 5.27 0.82
CA CYS A 135 -1.73 5.93 -0.48
C CYS A 135 -2.81 5.43 -1.46
N ARG A 136 -3.01 4.10 -1.53
CA ARG A 136 -4.09 3.50 -2.33
C ARG A 136 -5.47 4.02 -1.90
N ILE A 137 -5.79 4.00 -0.60
CA ILE A 137 -7.11 4.41 -0.10
C ILE A 137 -7.37 5.89 -0.43
N ILE A 138 -6.42 6.78 -0.15
CA ILE A 138 -6.60 8.22 -0.36
C ILE A 138 -6.56 8.61 -1.84
N SER A 139 -5.94 7.79 -2.71
CA SER A 139 -5.92 8.03 -4.16
C SER A 139 -7.27 7.84 -4.84
N ILE A 140 -8.22 7.17 -4.18
CA ILE A 140 -9.55 6.90 -4.71
C ILE A 140 -10.46 8.07 -4.32
N PRO A 141 -11.17 8.71 -5.27
CA PRO A 141 -12.14 9.76 -4.93
C PRO A 141 -13.18 9.26 -3.92
N GLY A 142 -13.34 9.98 -2.81
CA GLY A 142 -14.21 9.58 -1.70
C GLY A 142 -13.68 8.43 -0.84
N GLY A 143 -12.42 8.05 -1.01
CA GLY A 143 -11.77 7.00 -0.23
C GLY A 143 -11.74 7.34 1.27
N CYS A 144 -12.15 6.39 2.09
CA CYS A 144 -12.11 6.48 3.55
C CYS A 144 -11.56 5.17 4.12
N GLY A 145 -10.78 5.27 5.18
CA GLY A 145 -10.15 4.11 5.82
C GLY A 145 -10.10 4.24 7.33
N LEU A 146 -10.39 3.15 8.03
CA LEU A 146 -10.19 3.03 9.47
C LEU A 146 -8.85 2.32 9.73
N LEU A 147 -7.88 3.04 10.28
CA LEU A 147 -6.55 2.50 10.61
C LEU A 147 -6.55 1.92 12.03
N VAL A 148 -6.57 0.59 12.13
CA VAL A 148 -6.62 -0.14 13.41
C VAL A 148 -5.23 -0.60 13.83
N GLY A 149 -4.92 -0.51 15.13
CA GLY A 149 -3.73 -1.11 15.73
C GLY A 149 -3.39 -0.55 17.11
N VAL A 150 -2.27 -0.98 17.67
CA VAL A 150 -1.77 -0.49 18.97
C VAL A 150 -1.23 0.93 18.89
N GLY A 151 -1.24 1.66 20.02
CA GLY A 151 -0.65 3.00 20.11
C GLY A 151 0.84 2.99 19.74
N GLY A 152 1.33 4.05 19.10
CA GLY A 152 2.74 4.17 18.70
C GLY A 152 3.14 3.43 17.42
N SER A 153 2.22 2.70 16.76
CA SER A 153 2.51 1.99 15.50
C SER A 153 2.70 2.89 14.25
N GLY A 154 2.77 4.21 14.42
CA GLY A 154 3.04 5.14 13.33
C GLY A 154 1.86 5.50 12.42
N ARG A 155 0.62 5.06 12.72
CA ARG A 155 -0.58 5.32 11.88
C ARG A 155 -0.74 6.80 11.50
N GLN A 156 -0.65 7.69 12.49
CA GLN A 156 -0.80 9.13 12.25
C GLN A 156 0.34 9.67 11.40
N SER A 157 1.58 9.30 11.70
CA SER A 157 2.75 9.77 10.97
C SER A 157 2.77 9.25 9.53
N LEU A 158 2.42 7.99 9.29
CA LEU A 158 2.28 7.42 7.94
C LEU A 158 1.14 8.07 7.15
N THR A 159 0.03 8.42 7.81
CA THR A 159 -1.07 9.15 7.15
C THR A 159 -0.64 10.54 6.72
N ARG A 160 0.16 11.23 7.55
CA ARG A 160 0.72 12.53 7.18
C ARG A 160 1.70 12.42 6.02
N LEU A 161 2.61 11.45 6.07
CA LEU A 161 3.53 11.17 4.96
C LEU A 161 2.78 10.86 3.65
N ALA A 162 1.76 10.00 3.72
CA ALA A 162 0.94 9.68 2.55
C ALA A 162 0.21 10.91 1.99
N SER A 163 -0.27 11.80 2.86
CA SER A 163 -0.93 13.04 2.42
C SER A 163 0.08 13.97 1.73
N GLU A 164 1.30 14.08 2.25
CA GLU A 164 2.37 14.86 1.63
C GLU A 164 2.74 14.31 0.24
N MET A 165 2.85 12.98 0.09
CA MET A 165 3.10 12.32 -1.20
C MET A 165 2.05 12.63 -2.29
N TYR A 166 0.86 13.04 -1.87
CA TYR A 166 -0.26 13.41 -2.74
C TYR A 166 -0.55 14.91 -2.74
N ASN A 167 0.27 15.72 -2.06
CA ASN A 167 0.05 17.16 -1.87
C ASN A 167 -1.35 17.48 -1.29
N TYR A 168 -1.82 16.62 -0.38
CA TYR A 168 -3.12 16.80 0.28
C TYR A 168 -2.96 17.59 1.57
N ASN A 169 -3.80 18.61 1.72
CA ASN A 169 -3.89 19.37 2.95
C ASN A 169 -4.56 18.55 4.06
N ILE A 170 -3.90 18.46 5.21
CA ILE A 170 -4.43 17.76 6.37
C ILE A 170 -5.08 18.78 7.30
N PHE A 171 -6.36 18.58 7.57
CA PHE A 171 -7.07 19.30 8.62
C PHE A 171 -7.27 18.39 9.83
N GLN A 172 -6.70 18.78 10.98
CA GLN A 172 -6.90 18.09 12.24
C GLN A 172 -7.42 19.09 13.29
N PRO A 173 -8.66 18.94 13.78
CA PRO A 173 -9.17 19.75 14.87
C PRO A 173 -8.30 19.60 16.12
N ALA A 174 -7.91 20.72 16.71
CA ALA A 174 -7.19 20.74 17.98
C ALA A 174 -8.18 20.63 19.14
N ILE A 175 -8.10 19.54 19.90
CA ILE A 175 -8.91 19.39 21.12
C ILE A 175 -8.27 20.25 22.21
N THR A 176 -8.97 21.30 22.62
CA THR A 176 -8.59 22.17 23.74
C THR A 176 -9.58 22.01 24.89
N LYS A 177 -9.30 22.61 26.04
CA LYS A 177 -10.23 22.60 27.19
C LYS A 177 -11.59 23.21 26.86
N SER A 178 -11.66 24.07 25.85
CA SER A 178 -12.86 24.73 25.36
C SER A 178 -13.39 24.11 24.06
N TYR A 179 -13.05 22.85 23.76
CA TYR A 179 -13.54 22.17 22.55
C TYR A 179 -15.06 22.04 22.62
N SER A 180 -15.74 22.76 21.72
CA SER A 180 -17.19 22.95 21.68
C SER A 180 -17.69 22.76 20.24
N PHE A 181 -18.99 22.48 20.06
CA PHE A 181 -19.60 22.34 18.74
C PHE A 181 -19.72 23.66 17.97
N ASN A 182 -19.59 24.80 18.67
CA ASN A 182 -19.66 26.16 18.13
C ASN A 182 -18.36 26.90 18.36
#